data_AF-F0ZZU5-F1
#
_entry.id   AF-F0ZZU5-F1
#
_cell.length_a   1.000
_cell.length_b   1.000
_cell.length_c   1.000
_cell.angle_alpha   90.00
_cell.angle_beta   90.00
_cell.angle_gamma   90.00
#
_symmetry.space_group_name_H-M   'P 1'
#
loop_
_entity.id
_entity.type
_entity.pdbx_description
1 polymer ?
#
loop_
_entity_poly.entity_id
_entity_poly.type
_entity_poly.pdbx_seq_one_letter_code
_entity_poly.pdbx_strand_id
1 'polypeptide(L)'
;MEINLKLNSLVFNEVLPYLSYNNKYKRILELSLISKQSFQIIQNLLTHKHIIKIEPNILINSIKKSKENNNYELFLIKYKELESIHFNHCNIYSTKRLKKIKSELLEQCKQLKKVIFDYVSVDTMDGNPTCDNFYEYRVLILFWNIQRPPFSNETEYPLDPEYRYSFEFLSRYPNSKKILITTVDNPMHLEYLDGILLNCCSTVEAITFDLNNTPHNFVGKVINSKSPAIKSFTVRLADDTSKFVANLFRESEISKNNILKVLKLKLRNCLDFATSYPHQEPTEFLKTLIGNQTLETLGLELFKVSNSEKLSPLIQVPNIKSLICKFNSIEAFLLHCNENPNITTLKAGWFNPYKGSNDINVLVNALLNFFKNNKSSLHSIILPRLPDNNLKELINNMERNINIKRFCSSITFYYYK
;
A
#
# COMPACT_ATOMS: atom_id res chain seq x y z
N MET A 1 20.49 38.05 29.68
CA MET A 1 19.01 37.98 29.64
C MET A 1 18.65 36.73 28.84
N GLU A 2 18.40 35.60 29.52
CA GLU A 2 18.00 34.36 28.84
C GLU A 2 16.57 34.50 28.34
N ILE A 3 16.40 34.53 27.02
CA ILE A 3 15.09 34.53 26.40
C ILE A 3 14.57 33.10 26.47
N ASN A 4 13.65 32.84 27.40
CA ASN A 4 13.01 31.53 27.57
C ASN A 4 11.89 31.36 26.52
N LEU A 5 12.28 31.16 25.26
CA LEU A 5 11.37 30.90 24.13
C LEU A 5 10.80 29.48 24.24
N LYS A 6 9.55 29.36 24.70
CA LYS A 6 8.83 28.09 24.71
C LYS A 6 8.27 27.80 23.31
N LEU A 7 8.80 26.77 22.65
CA LEU A 7 8.29 26.31 21.35
C LEU A 7 6.83 25.83 21.48
N ASN A 8 6.03 26.08 20.44
CA ASN A 8 4.63 25.69 20.38
C ASN A 8 4.49 24.15 20.38
N SER A 9 3.51 23.61 21.12
CA SER A 9 3.21 22.17 21.18
C SER A 9 2.98 21.51 19.81
N LEU A 10 2.47 22.26 18.83
CA LEU A 10 2.27 21.79 17.45
C LEU A 10 3.59 21.39 16.80
N VAL A 11 4.70 22.07 17.14
CA VAL A 11 6.04 21.70 16.66
C VAL A 11 6.41 20.29 17.12
N PHE A 12 6.08 19.94 18.37
CA PHE A 12 6.43 18.65 18.95
C PHE A 12 5.46 17.53 18.59
N ASN A 13 4.17 17.84 18.49
CA ASN A 13 3.13 16.84 18.26
C ASN A 13 2.90 16.50 16.80
N GLU A 14 3.16 17.43 15.89
CA GLU A 14 2.87 17.27 14.46
C GLU A 14 4.13 17.43 13.60
N VAL A 15 4.81 18.57 13.72
CA VAL A 15 5.94 18.91 12.84
C VAL A 15 7.14 17.99 13.08
N LEU A 16 7.51 17.72 14.33
CA LEU A 16 8.66 16.89 14.65
C LEU A 16 8.48 15.42 14.22
N PRO A 17 7.32 14.76 14.49
CA PRO A 17 7.02 13.46 13.91
C PRO A 17 7.04 13.47 12.38
N TYR A 18 6.47 14.50 11.77
CA TYR A 18 6.46 14.67 10.32
C TYR A 18 7.88 14.79 9.74
N LEU A 19 8.75 15.62 10.34
CA LEU A 19 10.14 15.78 9.91
C LEU A 19 10.99 14.53 10.15
N SER A 20 10.65 13.76 11.19
CA SER A 20 11.35 12.52 11.55
C SER A 20 10.94 11.35 10.65
N TYR A 21 9.78 11.44 10.00
CA TYR A 21 9.24 10.38 9.15
C TYR A 21 10.12 10.09 7.94
N ASN A 22 10.49 8.82 7.77
CA ASN A 22 11.26 8.31 6.63
C ASN A 22 12.58 9.07 6.35
N ASN A 23 13.21 9.62 7.40
CA ASN A 23 14.45 10.36 7.28
C ASN A 23 15.68 9.48 7.54
N LYS A 24 16.86 9.93 7.10
CA LYS A 24 18.13 9.24 7.40
C LYS A 24 18.41 9.32 8.90
N TYR A 25 19.03 8.28 9.48
CA TYR A 25 19.36 8.24 10.91
C TYR A 25 20.07 9.51 11.40
N LYS A 26 21.06 10.00 10.64
CA LYS A 26 21.77 11.26 10.93
C LYS A 26 20.82 12.45 11.10
N ARG A 27 19.81 12.59 10.24
CA ARG A 27 18.84 13.69 10.36
C ARG A 27 17.98 13.54 11.61
N ILE A 28 17.66 12.32 11.99
CA ILE A 28 16.82 12.04 13.15
C ILE A 28 17.59 12.30 14.45
N LEU A 29 18.88 11.98 14.45
CA LEU A 29 19.81 12.43 15.47
C LEU A 29 19.82 13.95 15.59
N GLU A 30 20.01 14.68 14.49
CA GLU A 30 19.98 16.16 14.51
C GLU A 30 18.68 16.70 15.11
N LEU A 31 17.52 16.15 14.70
CA LEU A 31 16.22 16.55 15.23
C LEU A 31 16.07 16.26 16.73
N SER A 32 16.68 15.17 17.21
CA SER A 32 16.62 14.78 18.62
C SER A 32 17.43 15.70 19.53
N LEU A 33 18.49 16.31 19.00
CA LEU A 33 19.37 17.22 19.73
C LEU A 33 18.80 18.63 19.87
N ILE A 34 17.65 18.93 19.22
CA ILE A 34 16.98 20.23 19.30
C ILE A 34 16.57 20.58 20.75
N SER A 35 16.06 19.60 21.50
CA SER A 35 15.63 19.82 22.89
C SER A 35 15.44 18.49 23.63
N LYS A 36 15.38 18.53 24.97
CA LYS A 36 15.04 17.35 25.80
C LYS A 36 13.68 16.74 25.43
N GLN A 37 12.71 17.57 25.09
CA GLN A 37 11.39 17.12 24.66
C GLN A 37 11.46 16.46 23.28
N SER A 38 12.22 17.04 22.33
CA SER A 38 12.45 16.43 21.01
C SER A 38 13.12 15.07 21.15
N PHE A 39 14.12 14.95 22.03
CA PHE A 39 14.81 13.71 22.33
C PHE A 39 13.84 12.63 22.82
N GLN A 40 12.99 12.94 23.81
CA GLN A 40 12.00 12.00 24.35
C GLN A 40 10.97 11.57 23.31
N ILE A 41 10.49 12.52 22.50
CA ILE A 41 9.55 12.22 21.42
C ILE A 41 10.21 11.31 20.41
N ILE A 42 11.39 11.66 19.89
CA ILE A 42 12.09 10.84 18.90
C ILE A 42 12.42 9.46 19.45
N GLN A 43 12.83 9.36 20.71
CA GLN A 43 13.03 8.09 21.40
C GLN A 43 11.73 7.26 21.45
N ASN A 44 10.60 7.86 21.79
CA ASN A 44 9.29 7.18 21.75
C ASN A 44 8.89 6.78 20.32
N LEU A 45 9.16 7.64 19.33
CA LEU A 45 8.89 7.35 17.92
C LEU A 45 9.74 6.18 17.41
N LEU A 46 10.98 6.08 17.88
CA LEU A 46 11.92 5.00 17.59
C LEU A 46 11.50 3.69 18.22
N THR A 47 11.19 3.71 19.52
CA THR A 47 10.92 2.50 20.29
C THR A 47 9.50 1.96 20.07
N HIS A 48 8.50 2.84 19.93
CA HIS A 48 7.09 2.45 19.98
C HIS A 48 6.26 2.81 18.73
N LYS A 49 6.69 3.77 17.91
CA LYS A 49 5.96 4.16 16.68
C LYS A 49 6.66 3.81 15.37
N HIS A 50 7.82 3.17 15.44
CA HIS A 50 8.50 2.54 14.31
C HIS A 50 8.72 3.46 13.10
N ILE A 51 9.05 4.74 13.35
CA ILE A 51 9.07 5.79 12.31
C ILE A 51 10.34 5.72 11.42
N ILE A 52 11.38 4.99 11.84
CA ILE A 52 12.67 4.94 11.14
C ILE A 52 12.90 3.59 10.46
N LYS A 53 13.44 3.65 9.24
CA LYS A 53 13.95 2.49 8.49
C LYS A 53 15.42 2.28 8.83
N ILE A 54 15.70 1.49 9.85
CA ILE A 54 17.06 1.04 10.16
C ILE A 54 17.17 -0.41 9.72
N GLU A 55 18.20 -0.81 8.97
CA GLU A 55 18.37 -2.24 8.68
C GLU A 55 18.92 -2.99 9.90
N PRO A 56 18.59 -4.29 10.09
CA PRO A 56 19.03 -5.07 11.25
C PRO A 56 20.54 -5.01 11.49
N ASN A 57 21.35 -5.18 10.42
CA ASN A 57 22.81 -5.15 10.53
C ASN A 57 23.35 -3.76 10.90
N ILE A 58 22.72 -2.70 10.40
CA ILE A 58 23.08 -1.33 10.77
C ILE A 58 22.81 -1.12 12.25
N LEU A 59 21.64 -1.55 12.73
CA LEU A 59 21.30 -1.46 14.15
C LEU A 59 22.30 -2.24 15.02
N ILE A 60 22.59 -3.49 14.67
CA ILE A 60 23.55 -4.33 15.41
C ILE A 60 24.93 -3.66 15.46
N ASN A 61 25.45 -3.21 14.31
CA ASN A 61 26.76 -2.56 14.22
C ASN A 61 26.79 -1.26 15.02
N SER A 62 25.71 -0.49 14.98
CA SER A 62 25.55 0.72 15.79
C SER A 62 25.57 0.39 17.29
N ILE A 63 24.88 -0.66 17.75
CA ILE A 63 24.91 -1.06 19.16
C ILE A 63 26.31 -1.54 19.57
N LYS A 64 26.98 -2.35 18.75
CA LYS A 64 28.36 -2.81 19.03
C LYS A 64 29.32 -1.63 19.18
N LYS A 65 29.30 -0.68 18.24
CA LYS A 65 30.11 0.56 18.30
C LYS A 65 29.81 1.43 19.52
N SER A 66 28.56 1.44 20.01
CA SER A 66 28.19 2.21 21.22
C SER A 66 28.83 1.69 22.50
N LYS A 67 29.13 0.39 22.56
CA LYS A 67 29.80 -0.22 23.72
C LYS A 67 31.30 0.12 23.74
N GLU A 68 31.87 0.32 22.56
CA GLU A 68 33.31 0.57 22.37
C GLU A 68 33.66 2.06 22.51
N ASN A 69 32.76 2.96 22.09
CA ASN A 69 32.93 4.40 22.15
C ASN A 69 31.72 5.03 22.82
N ASN A 70 31.92 5.85 23.87
CA ASN A 70 30.90 6.64 24.58
C ASN A 70 30.25 7.71 23.66
N ASN A 71 29.65 7.28 22.56
CA ASN A 71 29.14 8.15 21.51
C ASN A 71 27.66 8.43 21.75
N TYR A 72 27.34 9.70 22.02
CA TYR A 72 26.02 10.21 22.39
C TYR A 72 24.92 9.91 21.37
N GLU A 73 25.29 9.68 20.10
CA GLU A 73 24.36 9.44 18.98
C GLU A 73 23.48 8.19 19.15
N LEU A 74 23.79 7.32 20.11
CA LEU A 74 23.24 5.98 20.27
C LEU A 74 22.38 5.83 21.54
N PHE A 75 22.27 6.88 22.37
CA PHE A 75 21.34 6.97 23.52
C PHE A 75 19.87 7.13 23.11
N LEU A 76 19.61 7.44 21.84
CA LEU A 76 18.26 7.68 21.33
C LEU A 76 17.38 6.42 21.40
N ILE A 77 17.96 5.25 21.20
CA ILE A 77 17.25 3.99 21.30
C ILE A 77 17.52 3.42 22.68
N LYS A 78 16.50 3.37 23.56
CA LYS A 78 16.56 2.55 24.78
C LYS A 78 16.43 1.07 24.42
N TYR A 79 17.41 0.55 23.69
CA TYR A 79 17.38 -0.79 23.11
C TYR A 79 17.24 -1.90 24.17
N LYS A 80 17.63 -1.62 25.43
CA LYS A 80 17.46 -2.53 26.57
C LYS A 80 15.99 -2.76 26.95
N GLU A 81 15.11 -1.79 26.68
CA GLU A 81 13.66 -1.84 27.00
C GLU A 81 12.82 -2.28 25.78
N LEU A 82 13.47 -2.59 24.65
CA LEU A 82 12.79 -2.76 23.38
C LEU A 82 12.29 -4.20 23.23
N GLU A 83 10.96 -4.37 23.22
CA GLU A 83 10.33 -5.69 23.07
C GLU A 83 10.07 -6.09 21.61
N SER A 84 9.97 -5.12 20.69
CA SER A 84 9.73 -5.38 19.26
C SER A 84 10.42 -4.40 18.32
N ILE A 85 11.11 -4.89 17.28
CA ILE A 85 11.71 -4.06 16.22
C ILE A 85 10.92 -4.20 14.93
N HIS A 86 10.74 -3.09 14.22
CA HIS A 86 10.09 -3.07 12.90
C HIS A 86 11.09 -2.70 11.82
N PHE A 87 11.05 -3.45 10.72
CA PHE A 87 11.88 -3.26 9.56
C PHE A 87 11.04 -3.19 8.30
N ASN A 88 11.44 -2.36 7.35
CA ASN A 88 10.69 -2.20 6.11
C ASN A 88 10.77 -3.46 5.25
N HIS A 89 11.96 -4.01 5.02
CA HIS A 89 12.14 -5.13 4.10
C HIS A 89 13.13 -6.16 4.65
N CYS A 90 12.80 -7.44 4.53
CA CYS A 90 13.74 -8.53 4.75
C CYS A 90 14.43 -8.88 3.42
N ASN A 91 15.71 -8.53 3.28
CA ASN A 91 16.56 -8.90 2.14
C ASN A 91 17.37 -10.18 2.40
N ILE A 92 17.01 -10.94 3.45
CA ILE A 92 17.83 -12.04 3.97
C ILE A 92 17.08 -13.34 3.75
N TYR A 93 17.52 -14.09 2.74
CA TYR A 93 16.85 -15.26 2.20
C TYR A 93 17.24 -16.58 2.87
N SER A 94 18.08 -16.55 3.91
CA SER A 94 18.58 -17.78 4.52
C SER A 94 18.23 -17.84 6.00
N THR A 95 17.54 -18.89 6.38
CA THR A 95 17.22 -19.26 7.76
C THR A 95 18.49 -19.30 8.62
N LYS A 96 19.64 -19.75 8.08
CA LYS A 96 20.93 -19.72 8.78
C LYS A 96 21.37 -18.29 9.14
N ARG A 97 21.19 -17.34 8.21
CA ARG A 97 21.51 -15.92 8.44
C ARG A 97 20.51 -15.29 9.43
N LEU A 98 19.22 -15.60 9.31
CA LEU A 98 18.20 -15.14 10.25
C LEU A 98 18.48 -15.63 11.67
N LYS A 99 18.82 -16.91 11.85
CA LYS A 99 19.24 -17.45 13.16
C LYS A 99 20.44 -16.69 13.76
N LYS A 100 21.46 -16.40 12.94
CA LYS A 100 22.62 -15.60 13.37
C LYS A 100 22.20 -14.20 13.82
N ILE A 101 21.35 -13.52 13.05
CA ILE A 101 20.85 -12.18 13.38
C ILE A 101 19.99 -12.20 14.64
N LYS A 102 19.13 -13.21 14.82
CA LYS A 102 18.35 -13.42 16.06
C LYS A 102 19.28 -13.48 17.27
N SER A 103 20.33 -14.31 17.21
CA SER A 103 21.30 -14.43 18.31
C SER A 103 22.01 -13.10 18.60
N GLU A 104 22.49 -12.41 17.56
CA GLU A 104 23.17 -11.11 17.74
C GLU A 104 22.22 -10.04 18.31
N LEU A 105 20.96 -10.00 17.86
CA LEU A 105 19.96 -9.07 18.39
C LEU A 105 19.61 -9.36 19.86
N LEU A 106 19.44 -10.62 20.23
CA LEU A 106 19.12 -11.01 21.62
C LEU A 106 20.28 -10.76 22.57
N GLU A 107 21.52 -10.88 22.09
CA GLU A 107 22.72 -10.52 22.86
C GLU A 107 22.74 -9.01 23.20
N GLN A 108 22.30 -8.18 22.26
CA GLN A 108 22.27 -6.72 22.43
C GLN A 108 21.00 -6.23 23.15
N CYS A 109 19.85 -6.84 22.84
CA CYS A 109 18.51 -6.42 23.26
C CYS A 109 17.81 -7.58 23.98
N LYS A 110 18.19 -7.84 25.25
CA LYS A 110 17.72 -9.01 26.01
C LYS A 110 16.19 -9.09 26.19
N GLN A 111 15.49 -7.95 26.16
CA GLN A 111 14.03 -7.89 26.27
C GLN A 111 13.30 -8.06 24.93
N LEU A 112 14.05 -8.15 23.81
CA LEU A 112 13.47 -8.28 22.48
C LEU A 112 12.74 -9.61 22.34
N LYS A 113 11.42 -9.53 22.15
CA LYS A 113 10.55 -10.68 21.93
C LYS A 113 10.34 -10.96 20.45
N LYS A 114 10.31 -9.91 19.62
CA LYS A 114 9.90 -10.04 18.21
C LYS A 114 10.56 -9.05 17.26
N VAL A 115 10.69 -9.45 16.00
CA VAL A 115 11.07 -8.59 14.87
C VAL A 115 9.99 -8.70 13.80
N ILE A 116 9.49 -7.56 13.34
CA ILE A 116 8.41 -7.47 12.36
C ILE A 116 8.95 -6.86 11.08
N PHE A 117 8.84 -7.59 9.97
CA PHE A 117 9.13 -7.09 8.63
C PHE A 117 7.83 -6.69 7.95
N ASP A 118 7.76 -5.45 7.46
CA ASP A 118 6.62 -5.00 6.66
C ASP A 118 6.55 -5.77 5.34
N TYR A 119 7.70 -6.04 4.72
CA TYR A 119 7.81 -6.77 3.46
C TYR A 119 8.90 -7.85 3.52
N VAL A 120 8.66 -8.97 2.85
CA VAL A 120 9.68 -10.01 2.60
C VAL A 120 9.50 -10.58 1.20
N SER A 121 10.60 -10.70 0.46
CA SER A 121 10.64 -11.52 -0.75
C SER A 121 10.72 -12.98 -0.33
N VAL A 122 9.71 -13.77 -0.68
CA VAL A 122 9.60 -15.16 -0.25
C VAL A 122 10.65 -16.01 -0.96
N ASP A 123 11.41 -16.77 -0.19
CA ASP A 123 12.20 -17.89 -0.69
C ASP A 123 11.34 -19.15 -0.58
N THR A 124 10.95 -19.73 -1.71
CA THR A 124 9.97 -20.82 -1.74
C THR A 124 10.56 -22.15 -1.29
N MET A 125 11.90 -22.28 -1.30
CA MET A 125 12.60 -23.52 -0.96
C MET A 125 13.26 -23.48 0.43
N ASP A 126 13.44 -22.30 1.03
CA ASP A 126 14.02 -22.21 2.38
C ASP A 126 13.06 -22.75 3.46
N GLY A 127 13.64 -23.18 4.59
CA GLY A 127 12.88 -23.64 5.74
C GLY A 127 12.04 -22.55 6.40
N ASN A 128 11.40 -22.88 7.53
CA ASN A 128 10.57 -21.92 8.27
C ASN A 128 11.40 -20.67 8.70
N PRO A 129 11.13 -19.47 8.15
CA PRO A 129 11.96 -18.30 8.40
C PRO A 129 11.60 -17.61 9.72
N THR A 130 10.50 -17.98 10.37
CA THR A 130 10.01 -17.33 11.60
C THR A 130 10.95 -17.46 12.80
N CYS A 131 11.86 -18.45 12.79
CA CYS A 131 12.77 -18.75 13.90
C CYS A 131 12.05 -18.78 15.25
N ASP A 132 11.09 -19.70 15.42
CA ASP A 132 10.26 -19.85 16.63
C ASP A 132 9.37 -18.63 16.89
N ASN A 133 8.70 -18.11 15.84
CA ASN A 133 7.86 -16.91 15.89
C ASN A 133 8.58 -15.60 16.28
N PHE A 134 9.91 -15.59 16.35
CA PHE A 134 10.69 -14.40 16.58
C PHE A 134 10.54 -13.39 15.43
N TYR A 135 10.42 -13.87 14.19
CA TYR A 135 10.16 -13.05 13.02
C TYR A 135 8.69 -13.12 12.59
N GLU A 136 8.07 -11.96 12.38
CA GLU A 136 6.76 -11.80 11.71
C GLU A 136 6.92 -11.07 10.39
N TYR A 137 6.12 -11.46 9.41
CA TYR A 137 6.14 -10.92 8.05
C TYR A 137 4.73 -10.45 7.71
N ARG A 138 4.54 -9.16 7.42
CA ARG A 138 3.21 -8.59 7.16
C ARG A 138 2.77 -8.74 5.71
N VAL A 139 3.68 -8.48 4.77
CA VAL A 139 3.47 -8.59 3.33
C VAL A 139 4.47 -9.58 2.74
N LEU A 140 3.95 -10.60 2.09
CA LEU A 140 4.73 -11.55 1.29
C LEU A 140 4.82 -11.04 -0.14
N ILE A 141 6.03 -10.79 -0.59
CA ILE A 141 6.32 -10.48 -1.99
C ILE A 141 6.66 -11.80 -2.66
N LEU A 142 5.76 -12.24 -3.52
CA LEU A 142 5.97 -13.42 -4.33
C LEU A 142 6.53 -12.98 -5.68
N PHE A 143 7.78 -13.38 -5.89
CA PHE A 143 8.55 -13.06 -7.07
C PHE A 143 9.01 -14.35 -7.72
N TRP A 144 8.55 -14.60 -8.95
CA TRP A 144 8.97 -15.76 -9.72
C TRP A 144 9.08 -15.43 -11.20
N ASN A 145 9.88 -16.22 -11.90
CA ASN A 145 10.09 -16.16 -13.34
C ASN A 145 10.43 -17.57 -13.86
N ILE A 146 10.75 -17.69 -15.15
CA ILE A 146 11.14 -18.97 -15.78
C ILE A 146 12.28 -19.67 -15.02
N GLN A 147 13.24 -18.92 -14.48
CA GLN A 147 14.41 -19.47 -13.79
C GLN A 147 14.13 -19.84 -12.33
N ARG A 148 13.10 -19.26 -11.73
CA ARG A 148 12.71 -19.49 -10.32
C ARG A 148 11.19 -19.51 -10.20
N PRO A 149 10.51 -20.58 -10.64
CA PRO A 149 9.08 -20.78 -10.41
C PRO A 149 8.75 -20.91 -8.91
N PRO A 150 7.47 -20.79 -8.52
CA PRO A 150 7.06 -20.81 -7.12
C PRO A 150 6.97 -22.24 -6.55
N PHE A 151 8.04 -23.01 -6.67
CA PHE A 151 8.10 -24.39 -6.19
C PHE A 151 8.10 -24.42 -4.65
N SER A 152 7.25 -25.25 -4.08
CA SER A 152 7.20 -25.48 -2.63
C SER A 152 8.16 -26.58 -2.18
N ASN A 153 8.53 -27.47 -3.09
CA ASN A 153 9.40 -28.62 -2.87
C ASN A 153 10.05 -29.09 -4.18
N GLU A 154 10.99 -30.03 -4.08
CA GLU A 154 11.76 -30.55 -5.22
C GLU A 154 10.92 -31.34 -6.23
N THR A 155 9.75 -31.89 -5.82
CA THR A 155 8.87 -32.62 -6.74
C THR A 155 8.09 -31.69 -7.67
N GLU A 156 7.98 -30.40 -7.31
CA GLU A 156 7.41 -29.38 -8.20
C GLU A 156 8.46 -28.87 -9.21
N TYR A 157 9.75 -29.18 -9.02
CA TYR A 157 10.86 -28.73 -9.88
C TYR A 157 10.73 -29.33 -11.30
N PRO A 158 11.01 -28.55 -12.36
CA PRO A 158 10.23 -28.58 -13.58
C PRO A 158 10.50 -29.83 -14.43
N LEU A 159 9.47 -30.65 -14.62
CA LEU A 159 9.41 -31.63 -15.71
C LEU A 159 8.09 -31.59 -16.49
N ASP A 160 7.08 -30.83 -16.07
CA ASP A 160 5.76 -30.84 -16.72
C ASP A 160 5.12 -29.44 -16.81
N PRO A 161 4.85 -28.90 -18.02
CA PRO A 161 4.13 -27.64 -18.21
C PRO A 161 2.67 -27.67 -17.72
N GLU A 162 2.10 -28.85 -17.44
CA GLU A 162 0.77 -29.02 -16.83
C GLU A 162 0.81 -29.02 -15.29
N TYR A 163 2.01 -28.95 -14.69
CA TYR A 163 2.16 -29.04 -13.24
C TYR A 163 1.50 -27.85 -12.52
N ARG A 164 0.70 -28.16 -11.51
CA ARG A 164 0.04 -27.16 -10.64
C ARG A 164 0.84 -26.95 -9.37
N TYR A 165 1.27 -25.72 -9.13
CA TYR A 165 2.00 -25.36 -7.90
C TYR A 165 1.09 -25.42 -6.67
N SER A 166 1.56 -26.07 -5.61
CA SER A 166 0.80 -26.16 -4.36
C SER A 166 0.81 -24.84 -3.59
N PHE A 167 1.89 -24.05 -3.65
CA PHE A 167 2.15 -22.91 -2.76
C PHE A 167 2.17 -23.28 -1.25
N GLU A 168 2.51 -24.53 -0.91
CA GLU A 168 2.62 -25.00 0.47
C GLU A 168 3.61 -24.14 1.29
N PHE A 169 4.63 -23.59 0.66
CA PHE A 169 5.60 -22.70 1.31
C PHE A 169 4.95 -21.49 2.00
N LEU A 170 3.75 -21.06 1.60
CA LEU A 170 3.03 -19.97 2.23
C LEU A 170 2.60 -20.29 3.67
N SER A 171 2.38 -21.58 3.99
CA SER A 171 2.06 -22.03 5.36
C SER A 171 3.18 -21.72 6.37
N ARG A 172 4.41 -21.51 5.88
CA ARG A 172 5.59 -21.11 6.69
C ARG A 172 5.47 -19.67 7.20
N TYR A 173 4.47 -18.91 6.76
CA TYR A 173 4.22 -17.51 7.09
C TYR A 173 2.84 -17.29 7.75
N PRO A 174 2.60 -17.85 8.94
CA PRO A 174 1.26 -17.93 9.54
C PRO A 174 0.65 -16.57 9.94
N ASN A 175 1.47 -15.52 10.08
CA ASN A 175 1.01 -14.19 10.49
C ASN A 175 0.87 -13.21 9.31
N SER A 176 1.13 -13.65 8.08
CA SER A 176 1.08 -12.77 6.92
C SER A 176 -0.34 -12.47 6.49
N LYS A 177 -0.63 -11.17 6.34
CA LYS A 177 -1.96 -10.68 6.00
C LYS A 177 -2.09 -10.26 4.54
N LYS A 178 -0.98 -10.08 3.83
CA LYS A 178 -1.00 -9.58 2.46
C LYS A 178 -0.04 -10.35 1.57
N ILE A 179 -0.47 -10.57 0.34
CA ILE A 179 0.34 -11.11 -0.74
C ILE A 179 0.44 -10.05 -1.83
N LEU A 180 1.68 -9.77 -2.23
CA LEU A 180 2.03 -8.94 -3.37
C LEU A 180 2.68 -9.83 -4.43
N ILE A 181 2.01 -9.99 -5.57
CA ILE A 181 2.50 -10.78 -6.70
C ILE A 181 3.16 -9.83 -7.69
N THR A 182 4.45 -10.04 -7.90
CA THR A 182 5.27 -9.25 -8.81
C THR A 182 6.22 -10.19 -9.55
N THR A 183 5.97 -10.41 -10.85
CA THR A 183 6.81 -11.28 -11.69
C THR A 183 7.52 -10.42 -12.73
N VAL A 184 8.70 -10.84 -13.18
CA VAL A 184 9.44 -10.15 -14.26
C VAL A 184 9.03 -10.70 -15.62
N ASP A 185 9.51 -10.07 -16.69
CA ASP A 185 9.22 -10.39 -18.09
C ASP A 185 9.20 -11.91 -18.37
N ASN A 186 8.19 -12.33 -19.11
CA ASN A 186 7.75 -13.72 -19.33
C ASN A 186 7.18 -14.42 -18.08
N PRO A 187 6.03 -13.93 -17.56
CA PRO A 187 5.32 -14.65 -16.52
C PRO A 187 4.87 -16.03 -17.02
N MET A 188 5.55 -17.10 -16.57
CA MET A 188 5.04 -18.45 -16.76
C MET A 188 4.02 -18.78 -15.67
N HIS A 189 3.00 -19.54 -16.06
CA HIS A 189 2.13 -20.28 -15.15
C HIS A 189 1.30 -19.44 -14.17
N LEU A 190 1.01 -18.18 -14.51
CA LEU A 190 0.09 -17.40 -13.68
C LEU A 190 -1.31 -18.03 -13.67
N GLU A 191 -1.67 -18.86 -14.64
CA GLU A 191 -2.92 -19.61 -14.65
C GLU A 191 -3.07 -20.62 -13.48
N TYR A 192 -1.98 -20.98 -12.79
CA TYR A 192 -1.94 -21.99 -11.72
C TYR A 192 -1.76 -21.40 -10.31
N LEU A 193 -2.54 -20.37 -9.96
CA LEU A 193 -2.44 -19.67 -8.66
C LEU A 193 -3.37 -20.21 -7.56
N ASP A 194 -4.13 -21.27 -7.83
CA ASP A 194 -5.15 -21.78 -6.93
C ASP A 194 -4.60 -22.19 -5.56
N GLY A 195 -3.37 -22.70 -5.54
CA GLY A 195 -2.67 -23.07 -4.31
C GLY A 195 -2.55 -21.92 -3.31
N ILE A 196 -2.49 -20.66 -3.78
CA ILE A 196 -2.53 -19.47 -2.91
C ILE A 196 -3.84 -19.44 -2.11
N LEU A 197 -4.97 -19.67 -2.77
CA LEU A 197 -6.28 -19.62 -2.12
C LEU A 197 -6.46 -20.78 -1.14
N LEU A 198 -5.88 -21.95 -1.43
CA LEU A 198 -5.93 -23.10 -0.53
C LEU A 198 -5.07 -22.89 0.72
N ASN A 199 -3.81 -22.49 0.55
CA ASN A 199 -2.82 -22.45 1.63
C ASN A 199 -2.82 -21.14 2.45
N CYS A 200 -3.56 -20.11 2.02
CA CYS A 200 -3.65 -18.83 2.74
C CYS A 200 -5.07 -18.41 3.11
N CYS A 201 -6.06 -19.30 2.94
CA CYS A 201 -7.48 -18.96 3.13
C CYS A 201 -7.85 -18.40 4.51
N SER A 202 -7.06 -18.64 5.56
CA SER A 202 -7.40 -18.22 6.93
C SER A 202 -6.72 -16.92 7.39
N THR A 203 -5.61 -16.53 6.75
CA THR A 203 -4.73 -15.46 7.26
C THR A 203 -4.60 -14.28 6.29
N VAL A 204 -4.64 -14.54 4.99
CA VAL A 204 -4.41 -13.50 3.97
C VAL A 204 -5.67 -12.68 3.75
N GLU A 205 -5.57 -11.40 4.10
CA GLU A 205 -6.63 -10.42 3.98
C GLU A 205 -6.59 -9.66 2.64
N ALA A 206 -5.42 -9.60 1.99
CA ALA A 206 -5.25 -8.87 0.75
C ALA A 206 -4.36 -9.57 -0.27
N ILE A 207 -4.79 -9.61 -1.54
CA ILE A 207 -3.98 -10.06 -2.68
C ILE A 207 -3.84 -8.90 -3.67
N THR A 208 -2.63 -8.63 -4.12
CA THR A 208 -2.31 -7.53 -5.04
C THR A 208 -1.41 -7.99 -6.17
N PHE A 209 -1.80 -7.71 -7.41
CA PHE A 209 -0.92 -7.83 -8.58
C PHE A 209 -0.28 -6.48 -8.89
N ASP A 210 1.04 -6.44 -9.03
CA ASP A 210 1.79 -5.18 -9.19
C ASP A 210 2.42 -4.95 -10.56
N LEU A 211 2.98 -5.96 -11.21
CA LEU A 211 3.62 -5.78 -12.54
C LEU A 211 2.83 -6.44 -13.67
N ASN A 212 2.22 -7.59 -13.42
CA ASN A 212 1.62 -8.43 -14.47
C ASN A 212 0.11 -8.39 -14.45
N ASN A 213 -0.50 -8.75 -15.58
CA ASN A 213 -1.94 -8.93 -15.65
C ASN A 213 -2.35 -10.07 -14.71
N THR A 214 -3.48 -9.87 -14.05
CA THR A 214 -4.12 -10.89 -13.24
C THR A 214 -4.76 -11.91 -14.18
N PRO A 215 -4.46 -13.20 -14.04
CA PRO A 215 -5.13 -14.26 -14.79
C PRO A 215 -6.64 -14.19 -14.60
N HIS A 216 -7.38 -14.20 -15.71
CA HIS A 216 -8.83 -14.03 -15.68
C HIS A 216 -9.53 -15.12 -14.85
N ASN A 217 -9.08 -16.38 -15.00
CA ASN A 217 -9.58 -17.49 -14.20
C ASN A 217 -9.37 -17.28 -12.69
N PHE A 218 -8.25 -16.66 -12.29
CA PHE A 218 -7.94 -16.38 -10.89
C PHE A 218 -8.82 -15.27 -10.33
N VAL A 219 -9.23 -14.29 -11.14
CA VAL A 219 -10.20 -13.25 -10.72
C VAL A 219 -11.49 -13.90 -10.23
N GLY A 220 -12.07 -14.80 -11.03
CA GLY A 220 -13.28 -15.51 -10.65
C GLY A 220 -13.11 -16.37 -9.40
N LYS A 221 -11.96 -17.04 -9.25
CA LYS A 221 -11.67 -17.86 -8.06
C LYS A 221 -11.51 -17.04 -6.79
N VAL A 222 -10.89 -15.86 -6.85
CA VAL A 222 -10.77 -14.96 -5.69
C VAL A 222 -12.14 -14.40 -5.30
N ILE A 223 -12.95 -13.95 -6.27
CA ILE A 223 -14.29 -13.41 -6.01
C ILE A 223 -15.22 -14.48 -5.44
N ASN A 224 -15.15 -15.71 -5.96
CA ASN A 224 -15.97 -16.83 -5.48
C ASN A 224 -15.30 -17.60 -4.33
N SER A 225 -14.19 -17.10 -3.79
CA SER A 225 -13.49 -17.77 -2.70
C SER A 225 -14.37 -17.83 -1.46
N LYS A 226 -14.44 -19.00 -0.83
CA LYS A 226 -15.07 -19.18 0.48
C LYS A 226 -14.19 -18.71 1.64
N SER A 227 -12.99 -18.19 1.36
CA SER A 227 -12.09 -17.66 2.38
C SER A 227 -12.71 -16.40 3.01
N PRO A 228 -13.05 -16.41 4.31
CA PRO A 228 -13.58 -15.22 4.98
C PRO A 228 -12.49 -14.16 5.23
N ALA A 229 -11.22 -14.49 4.98
CA ALA A 229 -10.10 -13.61 5.24
C ALA A 229 -9.91 -12.57 4.13
N ILE A 230 -10.03 -12.96 2.85
CA ILE A 230 -9.68 -12.12 1.68
C ILE A 230 -10.69 -10.98 1.50
N LYS A 231 -10.41 -9.85 2.15
CA LYS A 231 -11.24 -8.64 2.14
C LYS A 231 -10.81 -7.63 1.09
N SER A 232 -9.62 -7.77 0.52
CA SER A 232 -9.06 -6.82 -0.45
C SER A 232 -8.43 -7.52 -1.64
N PHE A 233 -8.81 -7.09 -2.85
CA PHE A 233 -8.25 -7.63 -4.09
C PHE A 233 -7.90 -6.50 -5.05
N THR A 234 -6.68 -6.52 -5.56
CA THR A 234 -6.21 -5.59 -6.57
C THR A 234 -5.80 -6.36 -7.81
N VAL A 235 -6.51 -6.13 -8.90
CA VAL A 235 -6.33 -6.80 -10.20
C VAL A 235 -5.74 -5.86 -11.23
N ARG A 236 -5.03 -6.44 -12.21
CA ARG A 236 -4.50 -5.75 -13.38
C ARG A 236 -5.05 -6.40 -14.64
N LEU A 237 -5.72 -5.62 -15.49
CA LEU A 237 -6.49 -6.13 -16.63
C LEU A 237 -6.20 -5.30 -17.89
N ALA A 238 -4.92 -5.08 -18.21
CA ALA A 238 -4.52 -4.00 -19.10
C ALA A 238 -4.83 -4.19 -20.59
N ASP A 239 -5.01 -5.43 -21.01
CA ASP A 239 -5.25 -5.79 -22.40
C ASP A 239 -6.74 -6.08 -22.67
N ASP A 240 -7.61 -5.86 -21.67
CA ASP A 240 -9.00 -6.28 -21.71
C ASP A 240 -9.96 -5.16 -22.05
N THR A 241 -10.81 -5.31 -23.06
CA THR A 241 -11.85 -4.31 -23.35
C THR A 241 -12.79 -4.07 -22.16
N SER A 242 -13.40 -2.89 -22.05
CA SER A 242 -14.43 -2.61 -21.03
C SER A 242 -15.53 -3.69 -20.98
N LYS A 243 -15.91 -4.22 -22.15
CA LYS A 243 -16.90 -5.31 -22.28
C LYS A 243 -16.38 -6.62 -21.70
N PHE A 244 -15.12 -6.96 -21.95
CA PHE A 244 -14.49 -8.14 -21.37
C PHE A 244 -14.43 -8.05 -19.86
N VAL A 245 -13.98 -6.92 -19.31
CA VAL A 245 -13.98 -6.67 -17.86
C VAL A 245 -15.38 -6.85 -17.28
N ALA A 246 -16.41 -6.25 -17.90
CA ALA A 246 -17.79 -6.43 -17.45
C ALA A 246 -18.24 -7.90 -17.47
N ASN A 247 -17.92 -8.65 -18.53
CA ASN A 247 -18.25 -10.07 -18.61
C ASN A 247 -17.54 -10.89 -17.53
N LEU A 248 -16.24 -10.67 -17.34
CA LEU A 248 -15.44 -11.36 -16.33
C LEU A 248 -16.05 -11.22 -14.93
N PHE A 249 -16.42 -10.01 -14.52
CA PHE A 249 -17.01 -9.77 -13.21
C PHE A 249 -18.46 -10.24 -13.09
N ARG A 250 -19.21 -10.24 -14.21
CA ARG A 250 -20.56 -10.82 -14.26
C ARG A 250 -20.52 -12.34 -14.07
N GLU A 251 -19.63 -13.03 -14.78
CA GLU A 251 -19.41 -14.48 -14.66
C GLU A 251 -18.88 -14.87 -13.29
N SER A 252 -18.09 -13.97 -12.68
CA SER A 252 -17.59 -14.14 -11.31
C SER A 252 -18.66 -13.85 -10.23
N GLU A 253 -19.89 -13.48 -10.61
CA GLU A 253 -20.99 -13.18 -9.70
C GLU A 253 -20.64 -12.17 -8.58
N ILE A 254 -19.87 -11.12 -8.91
CA ILE A 254 -19.39 -10.13 -7.91
C ILE A 254 -20.52 -9.47 -7.10
N SER A 255 -21.73 -9.34 -7.67
CA SER A 255 -22.91 -8.84 -6.96
C SER A 255 -23.33 -9.72 -5.78
N LYS A 256 -23.02 -11.01 -5.80
CA LYS A 256 -23.32 -11.97 -4.72
C LYS A 256 -22.18 -12.13 -3.72
N ASN A 257 -20.98 -11.58 -4.01
CA ASN A 257 -19.87 -11.64 -3.08
C ASN A 257 -20.19 -10.86 -1.79
N ASN A 258 -19.96 -11.49 -0.64
CA ASN A 258 -20.28 -10.97 0.69
C ASN A 258 -19.06 -10.92 1.63
N ILE A 259 -17.85 -10.92 1.07
CA ILE A 259 -16.60 -10.93 1.85
C ILE A 259 -15.71 -9.75 1.45
N LEU A 260 -15.61 -9.48 0.15
CA LEU A 260 -14.72 -8.48 -0.39
C LEU A 260 -15.23 -7.08 -0.01
N LYS A 261 -14.34 -6.32 0.63
CA LYS A 261 -14.55 -4.92 1.02
C LYS A 261 -13.84 -3.94 0.12
N VAL A 262 -12.76 -4.36 -0.52
CA VAL A 262 -11.92 -3.52 -1.38
C VAL A 262 -11.66 -4.23 -2.69
N LEU A 263 -12.04 -3.59 -3.80
CA LEU A 263 -11.72 -4.04 -5.15
C LEU A 263 -11.02 -2.90 -5.88
N LYS A 264 -9.85 -3.16 -6.46
CA LYS A 264 -9.12 -2.17 -7.26
C LYS A 264 -8.77 -2.74 -8.62
N LEU A 265 -9.19 -2.05 -9.66
CA LEU A 265 -8.85 -2.36 -11.04
C LEU A 265 -7.75 -1.43 -11.50
N LYS A 266 -6.63 -1.97 -11.97
CA LYS A 266 -5.46 -1.21 -12.43
C LYS A 266 -5.08 -1.51 -13.86
N LEU A 267 -4.49 -0.51 -14.52
CA LEU A 267 -3.81 -0.69 -15.80
C LEU A 267 -2.39 -1.23 -15.57
N ARG A 268 -1.82 -1.93 -16.55
CA ARG A 268 -0.41 -2.29 -16.57
C ARG A 268 0.41 -1.01 -16.69
N ASN A 269 1.31 -0.80 -15.73
CA ASN A 269 2.40 0.16 -15.85
C ASN A 269 3.40 -0.38 -16.89
N CYS A 270 3.00 -0.41 -18.17
CA CYS A 270 3.97 -0.59 -19.24
C CYS A 270 4.75 0.71 -19.36
N LEU A 271 6.05 0.63 -19.15
CA LEU A 271 7.01 1.69 -19.51
C LEU A 271 7.04 1.91 -21.03
N ASP A 272 6.44 1.02 -21.80
CA ASP A 272 6.32 1.13 -23.26
C ASP A 272 5.11 2.00 -23.63
N PHE A 273 5.43 3.18 -24.16
CA PHE A 273 4.55 4.30 -24.48
C PHE A 273 3.61 4.06 -25.68
N ALA A 274 3.42 2.83 -26.14
CA ALA A 274 2.69 2.54 -27.36
C ALA A 274 1.43 1.73 -27.06
N THR A 275 0.28 2.35 -27.34
CA THR A 275 -0.97 1.74 -27.84
C THR A 275 -2.01 1.07 -26.92
N SER A 276 -1.92 1.04 -25.59
CA SER A 276 -3.12 0.64 -24.81
C SER A 276 -4.19 1.75 -24.84
N TYR A 277 -5.24 1.56 -25.65
CA TYR A 277 -6.41 2.44 -25.67
C TYR A 277 -7.02 2.47 -24.26
N PRO A 278 -7.04 3.63 -23.58
CA PRO A 278 -7.53 3.68 -22.21
C PRO A 278 -9.01 3.29 -22.18
N HIS A 279 -9.39 2.33 -21.33
CA HIS A 279 -10.78 1.92 -21.16
C HIS A 279 -11.62 3.12 -20.71
N GLN A 280 -12.47 3.66 -21.58
CA GLN A 280 -13.23 4.87 -21.26
C GLN A 280 -14.61 4.60 -20.66
N GLU A 281 -15.06 3.34 -20.67
CA GLU A 281 -16.44 2.99 -20.40
C GLU A 281 -16.55 2.01 -19.21
N PRO A 282 -16.69 2.50 -17.98
CA PRO A 282 -16.86 1.65 -16.80
C PRO A 282 -18.30 1.17 -16.62
N THR A 283 -19.30 1.78 -17.27
CA THR A 283 -20.73 1.64 -17.00
C THR A 283 -21.19 0.17 -16.91
N GLU A 284 -20.85 -0.65 -17.92
CA GLU A 284 -21.25 -2.06 -17.94
C GLU A 284 -20.62 -2.88 -16.81
N PHE A 285 -19.36 -2.61 -16.47
CA PHE A 285 -18.71 -3.22 -15.31
C PHE A 285 -19.40 -2.77 -14.01
N LEU A 286 -19.70 -1.48 -13.85
CA LEU A 286 -20.35 -0.96 -12.65
C LEU A 286 -21.74 -1.56 -12.42
N LYS A 287 -22.50 -1.83 -13.50
CA LYS A 287 -23.78 -2.55 -13.40
C LYS A 287 -23.64 -3.96 -12.81
N THR A 288 -22.49 -4.62 -12.98
CA THR A 288 -22.26 -5.95 -12.37
C THR A 288 -22.14 -5.91 -10.85
N LEU A 289 -21.89 -4.73 -10.27
CA LEU A 289 -21.77 -4.56 -8.82
C LEU A 289 -23.13 -4.37 -8.14
N ILE A 290 -24.21 -4.15 -8.90
CA ILE A 290 -25.55 -3.92 -8.34
C ILE A 290 -25.99 -5.16 -7.55
N GLY A 291 -26.35 -4.94 -6.29
CA GLY A 291 -26.68 -6.00 -5.32
C GLY A 291 -25.53 -6.34 -4.37
N ASN A 292 -24.29 -5.94 -4.63
CA ASN A 292 -23.19 -6.16 -3.71
C ASN A 292 -23.38 -5.36 -2.41
N GLN A 293 -23.27 -6.04 -1.26
CA GLN A 293 -23.53 -5.43 0.05
C GLN A 293 -22.28 -5.15 0.89
N THR A 294 -21.10 -5.58 0.46
CA THR A 294 -19.89 -5.57 1.30
C THR A 294 -18.77 -4.70 0.77
N LEU A 295 -18.81 -4.34 -0.51
CA LEU A 295 -17.80 -3.53 -1.14
C LEU A 295 -17.86 -2.08 -0.62
N GLU A 296 -16.84 -1.69 0.14
CA GLU A 296 -16.73 -0.36 0.76
C GLU A 296 -15.82 0.57 -0.04
N THR A 297 -14.84 0.01 -0.77
CA THR A 297 -13.87 0.76 -1.58
C THR A 297 -13.76 0.18 -2.99
N LEU A 298 -13.89 1.05 -3.98
CA LEU A 298 -13.73 0.70 -5.39
C LEU A 298 -12.65 1.55 -6.06
N GLY A 299 -11.63 0.90 -6.62
CA GLY A 299 -10.62 1.53 -7.47
C GLY A 299 -10.88 1.28 -8.95
N LEU A 300 -11.01 2.37 -9.71
CA LEU A 300 -11.34 2.39 -11.14
C LEU A 300 -10.16 2.92 -11.97
N GLU A 301 -8.94 2.67 -11.49
CA GLU A 301 -7.70 3.19 -12.08
C GLU A 301 -7.42 2.56 -13.44
N LEU A 302 -8.04 1.43 -13.76
CA LEU A 302 -8.07 0.86 -15.12
C LEU A 302 -8.70 1.84 -16.12
N PHE A 303 -9.77 2.54 -15.74
CA PHE A 303 -10.57 3.38 -16.64
C PHE A 303 -10.07 4.83 -16.71
N LYS A 304 -10.21 5.45 -17.89
CA LYS A 304 -10.08 6.91 -18.08
C LYS A 304 -11.48 7.50 -18.23
N VAL A 305 -12.04 7.96 -17.12
CA VAL A 305 -13.43 8.46 -17.07
C VAL A 305 -13.43 9.96 -17.28
N SER A 306 -14.05 10.41 -18.37
CA SER A 306 -14.17 11.83 -18.73
C SER A 306 -15.54 12.43 -18.44
N ASN A 307 -16.56 11.61 -18.14
CA ASN A 307 -17.93 12.04 -17.87
C ASN A 307 -18.46 11.34 -16.60
N SER A 308 -19.03 12.09 -15.66
CA SER A 308 -19.60 11.58 -14.41
C SER A 308 -20.80 10.65 -14.62
N GLU A 309 -21.56 10.83 -15.70
CA GLU A 309 -22.73 9.98 -16.02
C GLU A 309 -22.36 8.50 -16.15
N LYS A 310 -21.13 8.22 -16.60
CA LYS A 310 -20.60 6.85 -16.70
C LYS A 310 -20.43 6.16 -15.34
N LEU A 311 -20.43 6.93 -14.25
CA LEU A 311 -20.36 6.45 -12.88
C LEU A 311 -21.74 6.29 -12.23
N SER A 312 -22.82 6.72 -12.90
CA SER A 312 -24.19 6.70 -12.36
C SER A 312 -24.66 5.34 -11.80
N PRO A 313 -24.23 4.15 -12.29
CA PRO A 313 -24.63 2.89 -11.66
C PRO A 313 -24.19 2.76 -10.21
N LEU A 314 -23.14 3.47 -9.77
CA LEU A 314 -22.66 3.45 -8.38
C LEU A 314 -23.68 4.00 -7.37
N ILE A 315 -24.67 4.79 -7.81
CA ILE A 315 -25.75 5.26 -6.94
C ILE A 315 -26.57 4.07 -6.40
N GLN A 316 -26.65 2.97 -7.17
CA GLN A 316 -27.36 1.75 -6.80
C GLN A 316 -26.53 0.80 -5.93
N VAL A 317 -25.30 1.19 -5.55
CA VAL A 317 -24.40 0.39 -4.71
C VAL A 317 -23.99 1.21 -3.47
N PRO A 318 -24.92 1.45 -2.53
CA PRO A 318 -24.76 2.45 -1.47
C PRO A 318 -23.67 2.13 -0.44
N ASN A 319 -23.17 0.90 -0.39
CA ASN A 319 -22.11 0.51 0.55
C ASN A 319 -20.73 1.02 0.16
N ILE A 320 -20.52 1.39 -1.12
CA ILE A 320 -19.26 1.98 -1.57
C ILE A 320 -19.16 3.39 -1.01
N LYS A 321 -18.18 3.60 -0.12
CA LYS A 321 -17.92 4.90 0.53
C LYS A 321 -16.66 5.56 0.01
N SER A 322 -15.77 4.78 -0.61
CA SER A 322 -14.46 5.22 -1.07
C SER A 322 -14.25 4.91 -2.55
N LEU A 323 -13.87 5.92 -3.33
CA LEU A 323 -13.47 5.76 -4.73
C LEU A 323 -11.98 6.03 -4.90
N ILE A 324 -11.35 5.30 -5.82
CA ILE A 324 -9.97 5.52 -6.25
C ILE A 324 -9.94 5.71 -7.76
N CYS A 325 -9.35 6.81 -8.24
CA CYS A 325 -9.30 7.14 -9.67
C CYS A 325 -7.90 7.58 -10.12
N LYS A 326 -7.71 7.63 -11.45
CA LYS A 326 -6.56 8.30 -12.07
C LYS A 326 -6.70 9.82 -11.93
N PHE A 327 -5.58 10.54 -11.97
CA PHE A 327 -5.57 12.01 -11.94
C PHE A 327 -6.39 12.63 -13.07
N ASN A 328 -6.20 12.15 -14.30
CA ASN A 328 -6.92 12.65 -15.48
C ASN A 328 -8.43 12.34 -15.50
N SER A 329 -8.94 11.62 -14.49
CA SER A 329 -10.38 11.33 -14.33
C SER A 329 -10.98 12.08 -13.13
N ILE A 330 -10.18 12.85 -12.38
CA ILE A 330 -10.61 13.38 -11.09
C ILE A 330 -11.83 14.30 -11.19
N GLU A 331 -11.94 15.10 -12.27
CA GLU A 331 -13.08 15.99 -12.49
C GLU A 331 -14.41 15.24 -12.58
N ALA A 332 -14.46 14.18 -13.39
CA ALA A 332 -15.65 13.33 -13.52
C ALA A 332 -16.02 12.66 -12.18
N PHE A 333 -15.03 12.26 -11.38
CA PHE A 333 -15.27 11.67 -10.07
C PHE A 333 -15.77 12.69 -9.05
N LEU A 334 -15.23 13.91 -9.03
CA LEU A 334 -15.67 14.99 -8.16
C LEU A 334 -17.12 15.41 -8.48
N LEU A 335 -17.47 15.50 -9.77
CA LEU A 335 -18.84 15.73 -10.20
C LEU A 335 -19.77 14.62 -9.73
N HIS A 336 -19.40 13.35 -9.93
CA HIS A 336 -20.17 12.23 -9.44
C HIS A 336 -20.34 12.24 -7.91
N CYS A 337 -19.33 12.67 -7.14
CA CYS A 337 -19.45 12.80 -5.69
C CYS A 337 -20.50 13.84 -5.27
N ASN A 338 -20.79 14.87 -6.09
CA ASN A 338 -21.91 15.78 -5.82
C ASN A 338 -23.27 15.13 -6.02
N GLU A 339 -23.36 14.10 -6.86
CA GLU A 339 -24.59 13.38 -7.20
C GLU A 339 -24.81 12.15 -6.30
N ASN A 340 -23.74 11.57 -5.77
CA ASN A 340 -23.77 10.34 -4.99
C ASN A 340 -23.36 10.59 -3.53
N PRO A 341 -24.33 10.79 -2.61
CA PRO A 341 -24.07 11.12 -1.21
C PRO A 341 -23.48 9.97 -0.39
N ASN A 342 -23.35 8.77 -0.96
CA ASN A 342 -22.73 7.65 -0.27
C ASN A 342 -21.20 7.74 -0.29
N ILE A 343 -20.63 8.48 -1.26
CA ILE A 343 -19.17 8.62 -1.39
C ILE A 343 -18.67 9.66 -0.39
N THR A 344 -17.88 9.20 0.58
CA THR A 344 -17.28 10.05 1.62
C THR A 344 -15.79 10.26 1.42
N THR A 345 -15.14 9.46 0.57
CA THR A 345 -13.70 9.53 0.34
C THR A 345 -13.34 9.35 -1.12
N LEU A 346 -12.52 10.25 -1.65
CA LEU A 346 -11.97 10.17 -3.00
C LEU A 346 -10.45 10.13 -2.92
N LYS A 347 -9.85 9.13 -3.54
CA LYS A 347 -8.39 9.01 -3.70
C LYS A 347 -8.04 9.18 -5.16
N ALA A 348 -7.11 10.05 -5.50
CA ALA A 348 -6.71 10.25 -6.90
C ALA A 348 -5.20 10.08 -7.09
N GLY A 349 -4.81 9.38 -8.16
CA GLY A 349 -3.43 9.39 -8.65
C GLY A 349 -2.44 8.43 -7.99
N TRP A 350 -2.92 7.37 -7.34
CA TRP A 350 -2.11 6.55 -6.45
C TRP A 350 -0.97 5.73 -7.11
N PHE A 351 -1.03 5.46 -8.43
CA PHE A 351 -0.08 4.55 -9.12
C PHE A 351 0.58 5.10 -10.38
N ASN A 352 0.35 6.37 -10.72
CA ASN A 352 1.00 7.00 -11.86
C ASN A 352 1.70 8.26 -11.36
N PRO A 353 2.99 8.19 -10.99
CA PRO A 353 3.73 9.39 -10.60
C PRO A 353 3.66 10.39 -11.74
N TYR A 354 3.38 11.65 -11.39
CA TYR A 354 3.14 12.78 -12.28
C TYR A 354 3.97 12.75 -13.56
N LYS A 355 3.30 12.81 -14.72
CA LYS A 355 3.97 12.84 -16.03
C LYS A 355 4.18 14.26 -16.58
N GLY A 356 3.70 15.32 -15.92
CA GLY A 356 4.01 16.70 -16.31
C GLY A 356 3.22 17.78 -15.57
N SER A 357 3.54 19.05 -15.87
CA SER A 357 2.86 20.25 -15.33
C SER A 357 1.37 20.33 -15.71
N ASN A 358 0.99 19.79 -16.87
CA ASN A 358 -0.39 19.82 -17.35
C ASN A 358 -1.36 19.04 -16.45
N ASP A 359 -0.95 17.87 -15.92
CA ASP A 359 -1.80 17.06 -15.03
C ASP A 359 -2.11 17.79 -13.71
N ILE A 360 -1.20 18.66 -13.26
CA ILE A 360 -1.36 19.46 -12.04
C ILE A 360 -2.40 20.55 -12.29
N ASN A 361 -2.31 21.26 -13.40
CA ASN A 361 -3.29 22.30 -13.74
C ASN A 361 -4.70 21.71 -13.86
N VAL A 362 -4.84 20.53 -14.46
CA VAL A 362 -6.11 19.79 -14.52
C VAL A 362 -6.62 19.49 -13.11
N LEU A 363 -5.76 18.96 -12.22
CA LEU A 363 -6.13 18.68 -10.84
C LEU A 363 -6.55 19.95 -10.08
N VAL A 364 -5.75 21.02 -10.15
CA VAL A 364 -6.02 22.30 -9.49
C VAL A 364 -7.36 22.86 -9.95
N ASN A 365 -7.59 22.90 -11.27
CA ASN A 365 -8.84 23.42 -11.84
C ASN A 365 -10.04 22.59 -11.41
N ALA A 366 -9.93 21.25 -11.46
CA ALA A 366 -11.00 20.36 -11.02
C ALA A 366 -11.36 20.58 -9.54
N LEU A 367 -10.35 20.71 -8.66
CA LEU A 367 -10.56 20.99 -7.24
C LEU A 367 -11.16 22.38 -7.00
N LEU A 368 -10.65 23.42 -7.67
CA LEU A 368 -11.18 24.78 -7.56
C LEU A 368 -12.65 24.85 -8.00
N ASN A 369 -12.99 24.20 -9.10
CA ASN A 369 -14.36 24.13 -9.61
C ASN A 369 -15.27 23.35 -8.64
N PHE A 370 -14.77 22.24 -8.11
CA PHE A 370 -15.49 21.45 -7.11
C PHE A 370 -15.77 22.27 -5.85
N PHE A 371 -14.77 22.94 -5.27
CA PHE A 371 -14.96 23.72 -4.04
C PHE A 371 -15.88 24.93 -4.20
N LYS A 372 -15.93 25.54 -5.39
CA LYS A 372 -16.90 26.62 -5.67
C LYS A 372 -18.35 26.16 -5.60
N ASN A 373 -18.61 24.90 -5.97
CA ASN A 373 -19.95 24.37 -6.21
C ASN A 373 -20.31 23.16 -5.34
N ASN A 374 -19.53 22.89 -4.29
CA ASN A 374 -19.60 21.63 -3.57
C ASN A 374 -20.93 21.46 -2.81
N LYS A 375 -21.69 20.42 -3.15
CA LYS A 375 -22.86 19.93 -2.42
C LYS A 375 -22.71 18.48 -1.94
N SER A 376 -21.53 17.90 -2.14
CA SER A 376 -21.24 16.50 -1.86
C SER A 376 -21.15 16.18 -0.36
N SER A 377 -21.28 14.89 -0.05
CA SER A 377 -20.96 14.24 1.23
C SER A 377 -19.47 13.96 1.42
N LEU A 378 -18.60 14.50 0.56
CA LEU A 378 -17.19 14.14 0.53
C LEU A 378 -16.47 14.71 1.75
N HIS A 379 -16.05 13.84 2.66
CA HIS A 379 -15.33 14.21 3.88
C HIS A 379 -13.81 14.26 3.66
N SER A 380 -13.30 13.49 2.69
CA SER A 380 -11.87 13.37 2.46
C SER A 380 -11.50 13.28 0.99
N ILE A 381 -10.56 14.14 0.57
CA ILE A 381 -9.83 14.01 -0.69
C ILE A 381 -8.39 13.64 -0.37
N ILE A 382 -7.93 12.53 -0.92
CA ILE A 382 -6.62 11.95 -0.61
C ILE A 382 -5.79 11.90 -1.88
N LEU A 383 -4.69 12.65 -1.86
CA LEU A 383 -3.77 12.78 -2.99
C LEU A 383 -2.38 12.29 -2.58
N PRO A 384 -1.62 11.60 -3.46
CA PRO A 384 -0.22 11.33 -3.20
C PRO A 384 0.56 12.66 -3.13
N ARG A 385 1.68 12.65 -2.40
CA ARG A 385 2.53 13.84 -2.26
C ARG A 385 2.92 14.39 -3.65
N LEU A 386 2.56 15.64 -3.87
CA LEU A 386 3.01 16.42 -5.03
C LEU A 386 4.43 16.93 -4.79
N PRO A 387 5.26 17.12 -5.84
CA PRO A 387 6.49 17.88 -5.70
C PRO A 387 6.22 19.23 -5.01
N ASP A 388 7.09 19.64 -4.08
CA ASP A 388 6.81 20.72 -3.11
C ASP A 388 6.42 22.06 -3.76
N ASN A 389 6.97 22.38 -4.93
CA ASN A 389 6.62 23.59 -5.68
C ASN A 389 5.14 23.61 -6.11
N ASN A 390 4.58 22.45 -6.45
CA ASN A 390 3.23 22.31 -6.96
C ASN A 390 2.19 22.35 -5.83
N LEU A 391 2.54 21.79 -4.67
CA LEU A 391 1.71 21.89 -3.47
C LEU A 391 1.61 23.34 -3.00
N LYS A 392 2.73 24.08 -3.05
CA LYS A 392 2.76 25.51 -2.69
C LYS A 392 1.90 26.34 -3.64
N GLU A 393 1.94 26.08 -4.95
CA GLU A 393 1.09 26.75 -5.92
C GLU A 393 -0.39 26.42 -5.71
N LEU A 394 -0.72 25.15 -5.49
CA LEU A 394 -2.08 24.70 -5.16
C LEU A 394 -2.61 25.41 -3.90
N ILE A 395 -1.82 25.44 -2.82
CA ILE A 395 -2.18 26.12 -1.57
C ILE A 395 -2.34 27.62 -1.80
N ASN A 396 -1.39 28.29 -2.47
CA ASN A 396 -1.46 29.73 -2.75
C ASN A 396 -2.70 30.09 -3.58
N ASN A 397 -3.08 29.25 -4.55
CA ASN A 397 -4.27 29.44 -5.36
C ASN A 397 -5.56 29.19 -4.56
N MET A 398 -5.55 28.24 -3.62
CA MET A 398 -6.67 27.99 -2.71
C MET A 398 -6.84 29.09 -1.65
N GLU A 399 -5.75 29.60 -1.07
CA GLU A 399 -5.76 30.63 -0.02
C GLU A 399 -6.31 31.97 -0.49
N ARG A 400 -6.20 32.28 -1.78
CA ARG A 400 -6.79 33.48 -2.40
C ARG A 400 -8.32 33.45 -2.45
N ASN A 401 -8.97 32.32 -2.15
CA ASN A 401 -10.41 32.16 -2.24
C ASN A 401 -11.01 31.81 -0.86
N ILE A 402 -11.68 32.79 -0.23
CA ILE A 402 -12.15 32.72 1.17
C ILE A 402 -13.10 31.55 1.43
N ASN A 403 -13.90 31.14 0.43
CA ASN A 403 -14.81 29.99 0.55
C ASN A 403 -14.08 28.64 0.62
N ILE A 404 -12.84 28.56 0.13
CA ILE A 404 -12.04 27.32 0.09
C ILE A 404 -11.40 27.03 1.46
N LYS A 405 -11.14 28.06 2.26
CA LYS A 405 -10.45 27.95 3.56
C LYS A 405 -11.16 27.02 4.56
N ARG A 406 -12.50 26.89 4.46
CA ARG A 406 -13.32 25.98 5.29
C ARG A 406 -13.20 24.51 4.89
N PHE A 407 -12.83 24.22 3.64
CA PHE A 407 -12.74 22.86 3.08
C PHE A 407 -11.29 22.32 3.02
N CYS A 408 -10.28 23.17 3.24
CA CYS A 408 -8.89 22.75 3.29
C CYS A 408 -8.61 21.72 4.41
N SER A 409 -9.39 21.70 5.49
CA SER A 409 -9.26 20.71 6.57
C SER A 409 -9.66 19.28 6.17
N SER A 410 -10.45 19.14 5.09
CA SER A 410 -10.91 17.85 4.54
C SER A 410 -9.98 17.27 3.46
N ILE A 411 -8.92 17.99 3.04
CA ILE A 411 -7.94 17.44 2.10
C ILE A 411 -6.78 16.85 2.89
N THR A 412 -6.52 15.56 2.70
CA THR A 412 -5.38 14.88 3.32
C THR A 412 -4.36 14.54 2.25
N PHE A 413 -3.21 15.20 2.27
CA PHE A 413 -2.09 14.82 1.44
C PHE A 413 -1.36 13.63 2.08
N TYR A 414 -1.36 12.50 1.38
CA TYR A 414 -0.69 11.29 1.83
C TYR A 414 0.67 11.12 1.16
N TYR A 415 1.64 10.69 1.96
CA TYR A 415 2.94 10.27 1.49
C TYR A 415 2.87 8.82 1.02
N TYR A 416 3.18 8.57 -0.25
CA TYR A 416 3.51 7.23 -0.71
C TYR A 416 4.92 7.19 -1.29
N LYS A 417 5.57 6.04 -1.10
CA LYS A 417 6.97 5.75 -1.39
C LYS A 417 7.09 5.11 -2.76
#